data_AF-A0A432K529-F1
#
_entry.id   AF-A0A432K529-F1
#
_cell.length_a   1.000
_cell.length_b   1.000
_cell.length_c   1.000
_cell.angle_alpha   90.00
_cell.angle_beta   90.00
_cell.angle_gamma   90.00
#
_symmetry.space_group_name_H-M   'P 1'
#
loop_
_entity.id
_entity.type
_entity.pdbx_description
1 polymer ?
#
loop_
_entity_poly.entity_id
_entity_poly.type
_entity_poly.pdbx_seq_one_letter_code
_entity_poly.pdbx_strand_id
1 'polypeptide(L)'
;MWIGIAGVWGGFHHGFIVGHESVATLSWPVISLLVAIAISHLLAASVISVLGRGQGNPFLAVRAISITVFFFMVVSGNATVVTFVLTEGLTMALVIGLWVYAWQKEQPGVGLFLAAIMVSLFAAALKASGLGFTLGGWEFDPNSLYHLAQIPGLFLLLAAIQRRGDIIDGQPARRVANVAATA
;
A
#
# COMPACT_ATOMS: atom_id res chain seq x y z
N MET A 1 2.65 -8.28 -5.97
CA MET A 1 2.01 -8.32 -7.30
C MET A 1 1.02 -7.18 -7.50
N TRP A 2 -0.12 -7.14 -6.79
CA TRP A 2 -1.17 -6.12 -7.02
C TRP A 2 -0.74 -4.66 -6.88
N ILE A 3 0.12 -4.31 -5.90
CA ILE A 3 0.66 -2.95 -5.77
C ILE A 3 1.44 -2.54 -7.04
N GLY A 4 2.18 -3.47 -7.65
CA GLY A 4 2.90 -3.20 -8.90
C GLY A 4 1.96 -2.99 -10.08
N ILE A 5 0.92 -3.83 -10.20
CA ILE A 5 -0.11 -3.69 -11.24
C ILE A 5 -0.83 -2.35 -11.11
N ALA A 6 -1.29 -2.01 -9.89
CA ALA A 6 -1.95 -0.74 -9.60
C ALA A 6 -1.02 0.46 -9.86
N GLY A 7 0.27 0.34 -9.53
CA GLY A 7 1.27 1.37 -9.79
C GLY A 7 1.49 1.62 -11.28
N VAL A 8 1.62 0.57 -12.09
CA VAL A 8 1.76 0.69 -13.56
C VAL A 8 0.52 1.36 -14.17
N TRP A 9 -0.67 0.93 -13.77
CA TRP A 9 -1.92 1.48 -14.30
C TRP A 9 -2.22 2.90 -13.82
N GLY A 10 -1.90 3.22 -12.57
CA GLY A 10 -1.94 4.60 -12.07
C GLY A 10 -0.98 5.51 -12.83
N GLY A 11 0.26 5.07 -13.04
CA GLY A 11 1.24 5.81 -13.83
C GLY A 11 0.81 6.03 -15.27
N PHE A 12 0.25 5.00 -15.92
CA PHE A 12 -0.28 5.11 -17.29
C PHE A 12 -1.44 6.11 -17.38
N HIS A 13 -2.37 6.08 -16.42
CA HIS A 13 -3.48 7.02 -16.40
C HIS A 13 -3.04 8.46 -16.20
N HIS A 14 -2.18 8.72 -15.23
CA HIS A 14 -1.71 10.08 -14.97
C HIS A 14 -0.79 10.60 -16.09
N GLY A 15 0.02 9.73 -16.71
CA GLY A 15 0.95 10.14 -17.77
C GLY A 15 0.29 10.32 -19.14
N PHE A 16 -0.75 9.56 -19.46
CA PHE A 16 -1.27 9.49 -20.83
C PHE A 16 -2.80 9.66 -20.95
N ILE A 17 -3.58 9.37 -19.90
CA ILE A 17 -5.04 9.37 -20.00
C ILE A 17 -5.66 10.64 -19.43
N VAL A 18 -5.09 11.22 -18.36
CA VAL A 18 -5.73 12.32 -17.61
C VAL A 18 -6.02 13.57 -18.48
N GLY A 19 -5.24 13.78 -19.55
CA GLY A 19 -5.46 14.85 -20.53
C GLY A 19 -6.65 14.63 -21.48
N HIS A 20 -7.27 13.45 -21.46
CA HIS A 20 -8.41 13.06 -22.29
C HIS A 20 -9.65 12.79 -21.41
N GLU A 21 -10.48 13.81 -21.21
CA GLU A 21 -11.59 13.80 -20.23
C GLU A 21 -12.53 12.58 -20.33
N SER A 22 -12.95 12.21 -21.54
CA SER A 22 -13.84 11.06 -21.78
C SER A 22 -13.20 9.71 -21.42
N VAL A 23 -11.88 9.60 -21.56
CA VAL A 23 -11.13 8.37 -21.23
C VAL A 23 -10.71 8.38 -19.75
N ALA A 24 -10.42 9.55 -19.19
CA ALA A 24 -10.11 9.75 -17.78
C ALA A 24 -11.30 9.36 -16.88
N THR A 25 -12.51 9.79 -17.24
CA THR A 25 -13.75 9.44 -16.54
C THR A 25 -14.03 7.93 -16.52
N LEU A 26 -13.71 7.21 -17.60
CA LEU A 26 -13.88 5.75 -17.67
C LEU A 26 -12.77 4.98 -16.94
N SER A 27 -11.53 5.44 -17.06
CA SER A 27 -10.36 4.76 -16.48
C SER A 27 -10.23 4.93 -14.98
N TRP A 28 -10.70 6.06 -14.43
CA TRP A 28 -10.61 6.37 -13.00
C TRP A 28 -11.29 5.32 -12.08
N PRO A 29 -12.55 4.90 -12.34
CA PRO A 29 -13.18 3.79 -11.61
C PRO A 29 -12.36 2.50 -11.61
N VAL A 30 -11.80 2.13 -12.77
CA VAL A 30 -11.04 0.89 -12.95
C VAL A 30 -9.76 0.93 -12.11
N ILE A 31 -9.03 2.04 -12.14
CA ILE A 31 -7.80 2.21 -11.38
C ILE A 31 -8.08 2.24 -9.89
N SER A 32 -9.13 2.95 -9.49
CA SER A 32 -9.52 3.02 -8.08
C SER A 32 -9.87 1.64 -7.51
N LEU A 33 -10.57 0.80 -8.28
CA LEU A 33 -10.83 -0.60 -7.91
C LEU A 33 -9.54 -1.43 -7.81
N LEU A 34 -8.60 -1.27 -8.75
CA LEU A 34 -7.30 -1.96 -8.69
C LEU A 34 -6.50 -1.56 -7.45
N VAL A 35 -6.48 -0.28 -7.09
CA VAL A 35 -5.81 0.18 -5.87
C VAL A 35 -6.53 -0.38 -4.63
N ALA A 36 -7.86 -0.38 -4.60
CA ALA A 36 -8.62 -0.99 -3.50
C ALA A 36 -8.30 -2.49 -3.36
N ILE A 37 -8.18 -3.24 -4.46
CA ILE A 37 -7.75 -4.64 -4.43
C ILE A 37 -6.32 -4.76 -3.88
N ALA A 38 -5.40 -3.90 -4.32
CA ALA A 38 -4.02 -3.91 -3.82
C ALA A 38 -3.94 -3.65 -2.30
N ILE A 39 -4.70 -2.67 -1.80
CA ILE A 39 -4.81 -2.34 -0.37
C ILE A 39 -5.41 -3.51 0.42
N SER A 40 -6.39 -4.23 -0.14
CA SER A 40 -6.95 -5.44 0.48
C SER A 40 -5.89 -6.51 0.70
N HIS A 41 -5.06 -6.76 -0.30
CA HIS A 41 -3.97 -7.72 -0.20
C HIS A 41 -2.89 -7.25 0.79
N LEU A 42 -2.62 -5.95 0.84
CA LEU A 42 -1.71 -5.37 1.81
C LEU A 42 -2.20 -5.57 3.24
N LEU A 43 -3.50 -5.36 3.50
CA LEU A 43 -4.09 -5.64 4.81
C LEU A 43 -4.01 -7.13 5.15
N ALA A 44 -4.43 -8.01 4.23
CA ALA A 44 -4.39 -9.45 4.47
C ALA A 44 -2.96 -9.95 4.77
N ALA A 45 -1.97 -9.47 4.00
CA ALA A 45 -0.57 -9.76 4.24
C ALA A 45 -0.09 -9.21 5.59
N SER A 46 -0.48 -7.98 5.95
CA SER A 46 -0.13 -7.36 7.24
C SER A 46 -0.72 -8.13 8.42
N VAL A 47 -1.97 -8.58 8.32
CA VAL A 47 -2.63 -9.39 9.35
C VAL A 47 -1.91 -10.73 9.53
N ILE A 48 -1.66 -11.46 8.44
CA ILE A 48 -0.94 -12.75 8.50
C ILE A 48 0.48 -12.54 9.05
N SER A 49 1.14 -11.46 8.63
CA SER A 49 2.48 -11.09 9.04
C SER A 49 2.55 -10.80 10.55
N VAL A 50 1.66 -9.95 11.06
CA VAL A 50 1.75 -9.39 12.41
C VAL A 50 1.05 -10.26 13.46
N LEU A 51 -0.12 -10.81 13.14
CA LEU A 51 -0.97 -11.56 14.07
C LEU A 51 -0.90 -13.08 13.86
N GLY A 52 -0.38 -13.53 12.72
CA GLY A 52 -0.37 -14.94 12.34
C GLY A 52 -1.65 -15.39 11.63
N ARG A 53 -1.64 -16.62 11.11
CA ARG A 53 -2.78 -17.19 10.38
C ARG A 53 -3.97 -17.41 11.32
N GLY A 54 -5.18 -17.03 10.88
CA GLY A 54 -6.43 -17.27 11.62
C GLY A 54 -6.84 -16.19 12.63
N GLN A 55 -5.96 -15.24 12.96
CA GLN A 55 -6.23 -14.18 13.95
C GLN A 55 -6.81 -12.89 13.33
N GLY A 56 -7.20 -12.95 12.06
CA GLY A 56 -7.48 -11.80 11.20
C GLY A 56 -8.94 -11.45 10.96
N ASN A 57 -9.88 -12.27 11.44
CA ASN A 57 -11.29 -12.21 11.03
C ASN A 57 -11.94 -10.82 11.13
N PRO A 58 -11.79 -10.03 12.22
CA PRO A 58 -12.42 -8.71 12.28
C PRO A 58 -11.83 -7.73 11.25
N PHE A 59 -10.51 -7.74 11.01
CA PHE A 59 -9.87 -6.87 10.02
C PHE A 59 -10.35 -7.20 8.60
N LEU A 60 -10.45 -8.49 8.28
CA LEU A 60 -10.91 -8.96 6.98
C LEU A 60 -12.41 -8.67 6.77
N ALA A 61 -13.22 -8.75 7.84
CA ALA A 61 -14.63 -8.37 7.79
C ALA A 61 -14.82 -6.87 7.52
N VAL A 62 -14.11 -6.00 8.26
CA VAL A 62 -14.12 -4.55 8.00
C VAL A 62 -13.70 -4.28 6.56
N ARG A 63 -12.69 -4.99 6.06
CA ARG A 63 -12.25 -4.83 4.68
C ARG A 63 -13.29 -5.27 3.66
N ALA A 64 -13.94 -6.41 3.86
CA ALA A 64 -14.98 -6.91 2.99
C ALA A 64 -16.15 -5.91 2.90
N ILE A 65 -16.54 -5.31 4.02
CA ILE A 65 -17.57 -4.26 4.04
C ILE A 65 -17.08 -3.02 3.29
N SER A 66 -15.89 -2.51 3.63
CA SER A 66 -15.29 -1.31 3.03
C SER A 66 -15.18 -1.42 1.50
N ILE A 67 -14.64 -2.52 0.97
CA ILE A 67 -14.50 -2.72 -0.48
C ILE A 67 -15.86 -2.92 -1.17
N THR A 68 -16.82 -3.55 -0.49
CA THR A 68 -18.19 -3.72 -1.02
C THR A 68 -18.89 -2.36 -1.14
N VAL A 69 -18.79 -1.52 -0.10
CA VAL A 69 -19.30 -0.15 -0.13
C VAL A 69 -18.64 0.63 -1.25
N PHE A 70 -17.32 0.55 -1.37
CA PHE A 70 -16.60 1.25 -2.44
C PHE A 70 -17.03 0.77 -3.84
N PHE A 71 -17.20 -0.54 -4.04
CA PHE A 71 -17.69 -1.09 -5.30
C PHE A 71 -19.07 -0.53 -5.69
N PHE A 72 -20.02 -0.47 -4.75
CA PHE A 72 -21.33 0.12 -5.04
C PHE A 72 -21.26 1.63 -5.31
N MET A 73 -20.37 2.36 -4.63
CA MET A 73 -20.13 3.76 -4.94
C MET A 73 -19.55 3.94 -6.34
N VAL A 74 -18.65 3.05 -6.78
CA VAL A 74 -18.11 3.06 -8.13
C VAL A 74 -19.18 2.80 -9.18
N VAL A 75 -19.98 1.73 -9.02
CA VAL A 75 -21.01 1.34 -10.00
C VAL A 75 -22.15 2.36 -10.08
N SER A 76 -22.41 3.12 -9.01
CA SER A 76 -23.38 4.22 -8.99
C SER A 76 -22.84 5.55 -9.54
N GLY A 77 -21.62 5.58 -10.09
CA GLY A 77 -21.02 6.78 -10.66
C GLY A 77 -20.37 7.73 -9.64
N ASN A 78 -20.24 7.31 -8.37
CA ASN A 78 -19.65 8.08 -7.29
C ASN A 78 -18.17 7.67 -7.02
N ALA A 79 -17.45 7.25 -8.06
CA ALA A 79 -16.02 6.97 -7.98
C ALA A 79 -15.24 8.29 -7.91
N THR A 80 -15.10 8.88 -6.72
CA THR A 80 -14.35 10.12 -6.50
C THR A 80 -13.14 9.85 -5.63
N VAL A 81 -12.16 10.76 -5.63
CA VAL A 81 -11.04 10.71 -4.69
C VAL A 81 -11.54 10.69 -3.25
N VAL A 82 -12.58 11.46 -2.92
CA VAL A 82 -13.14 11.54 -1.57
C VAL A 82 -13.73 10.20 -1.13
N THR A 83 -14.55 9.58 -1.97
CA THR A 83 -15.16 8.27 -1.65
C THR A 83 -14.10 7.18 -1.54
N PHE A 84 -13.07 7.21 -2.38
CA PHE A 84 -11.91 6.34 -2.25
C PHE A 84 -11.19 6.56 -0.91
N VAL A 85 -10.84 7.80 -0.56
CA VAL A 85 -10.15 8.11 0.71
C VAL A 85 -10.96 7.70 1.93
N LEU A 86 -12.28 7.93 1.94
CA LEU A 86 -13.13 7.55 3.06
C LEU A 86 -13.23 6.02 3.25
N THR A 87 -13.37 5.28 2.15
CA THR A 87 -13.54 3.82 2.20
C THR A 87 -12.21 3.09 2.42
N GLU A 88 -11.16 3.51 1.72
CA GLU A 88 -9.85 2.86 1.71
C GLU A 88 -8.91 3.40 2.80
N GLY A 89 -9.12 4.65 3.24
CA GLY A 89 -8.35 5.27 4.31
C GLY A 89 -8.48 4.53 5.64
N LEU A 90 -9.67 4.00 5.96
CA LEU A 90 -9.86 3.13 7.12
C LEU A 90 -8.97 1.88 7.03
N THR A 91 -8.88 1.26 5.85
CA THR A 91 -8.04 0.08 5.64
C THR A 91 -6.56 0.43 5.84
N MET A 92 -6.12 1.57 5.31
CA MET A 92 -4.76 2.04 5.51
C MET A 92 -4.45 2.35 6.98
N ALA A 93 -5.40 2.92 7.72
CA ALA A 93 -5.26 3.13 9.16
C ALA A 93 -5.09 1.81 9.92
N LEU A 94 -5.84 0.76 9.54
CA LEU A 94 -5.68 -0.58 10.11
C LEU A 94 -4.30 -1.18 9.80
N VAL A 95 -3.81 -1.03 8.55
CA VAL A 95 -2.46 -1.47 8.17
C VAL A 95 -1.42 -0.77 9.03
N ILE A 96 -1.48 0.57 9.14
CA ILE A 96 -0.55 1.35 9.97
C ILE A 96 -0.61 0.89 11.43
N GLY A 97 -1.81 0.74 11.98
CA GLY A 97 -2.02 0.28 13.36
C GLY A 97 -1.41 -1.10 13.64
N LEU A 98 -1.55 -2.04 12.70
CA LEU A 98 -0.91 -3.36 12.80
C LEU A 98 0.61 -3.27 12.84
N TRP A 99 1.22 -2.44 12.01
CA TRP A 99 2.68 -2.32 11.97
C TRP A 99 3.25 -1.52 13.14
N VAL A 100 2.50 -0.54 13.66
CA VAL A 100 2.83 0.12 14.94
C VAL A 100 2.74 -0.88 16.09
N TYR A 101 1.70 -1.72 16.13
CA TYR A 101 1.60 -2.80 17.11
C TYR A 101 2.77 -3.79 17.00
N ALA A 102 3.15 -4.20 15.80
CA ALA A 102 4.29 -5.08 15.57
C ALA A 102 5.60 -4.47 16.08
N TRP A 103 5.77 -3.16 15.92
CA TRP A 103 6.91 -2.41 16.45
C TRP A 103 6.92 -2.38 17.98
N GLN A 104 5.77 -2.10 18.60
CA GLN A 104 5.61 -2.15 20.06
C GLN A 104 5.86 -3.54 20.65
N LYS A 105 5.69 -4.60 19.84
CA LYS A 105 6.02 -5.99 20.18
C LYS A 105 7.43 -6.42 19.76
N GLU A 106 8.26 -5.48 19.32
CA GLU A 106 9.65 -5.71 18.90
C GLU A 106 9.80 -6.82 17.85
N GLN A 107 8.79 -6.99 16.99
CA GLN A 107 8.83 -8.03 15.97
C GLN A 107 9.98 -7.74 14.97
N PRO A 108 10.71 -8.78 14.51
CA PRO A 108 11.83 -8.59 13.61
C PRO A 108 11.36 -8.11 12.23
N GLY A 109 12.13 -7.20 11.62
CA GLY A 109 11.89 -6.71 10.26
C GLY A 109 10.84 -5.59 10.13
N VAL A 110 10.31 -5.07 11.25
CA VAL A 110 9.27 -4.01 11.24
C VAL A 110 9.79 -2.65 10.74
N GLY A 111 11.06 -2.33 11.00
CA GLY A 111 11.62 -1.01 10.71
C GLY A 111 11.55 -0.60 9.24
N LEU A 112 11.81 -1.53 8.30
CA LEU A 112 11.74 -1.23 6.86
C LEU A 112 10.30 -0.97 6.40
N PHE A 113 9.32 -1.68 6.97
CA PHE A 113 7.92 -1.49 6.63
C PHE A 113 7.40 -0.14 7.15
N LEU A 114 7.74 0.22 8.39
CA LEU A 114 7.40 1.54 8.94
C LEU A 114 8.09 2.67 8.16
N ALA A 115 9.35 2.49 7.75
CA ALA A 115 10.03 3.46 6.89
C ALA A 115 9.29 3.63 5.55
N ALA A 116 8.86 2.54 4.91
CA ALA A 116 8.07 2.60 3.68
C ALA A 116 6.73 3.34 3.88
N ILE A 117 6.04 3.11 5.02
CA ILE A 117 4.83 3.86 5.39
C ILE A 117 5.15 5.36 5.54
N MET A 118 6.20 5.71 6.27
CA MET A 118 6.56 7.12 6.50
C MET A 118 6.90 7.85 5.20
N VAL A 119 7.63 7.21 4.28
CA VAL A 119 7.88 7.77 2.95
C VAL A 119 6.59 7.96 2.16
N SER A 120 5.67 6.99 2.24
CA SER A 120 4.36 7.08 1.57
C SER A 120 3.48 8.20 2.15
N LEU A 121 3.52 8.40 3.48
CA LEU A 121 2.84 9.51 4.15
C LEU A 121 3.45 10.85 3.77
N PHE A 122 4.78 10.94 3.69
CA PHE A 122 5.47 12.14 3.23
C PHE A 122 5.10 12.48 1.78
N ALA A 123 5.06 11.49 0.88
CA ALA A 123 4.59 11.68 -0.49
C ALA A 123 3.15 12.22 -0.51
N ALA A 124 2.24 11.63 0.29
CA ALA A 124 0.86 12.10 0.38
C ALA A 124 0.76 13.55 0.93
N ALA A 125 1.62 13.92 1.87
CA ALA A 125 1.70 15.29 2.39
C ALA A 125 2.20 16.28 1.32
N LEU A 126 3.18 15.91 0.51
CA LEU A 126 3.63 16.71 -0.64
C LEU A 126 2.51 16.91 -1.67
N LYS A 127 1.69 15.89 -1.90
CA LYS A 127 0.50 16.03 -2.76
C LYS A 127 -0.50 17.03 -2.18
N ALA A 128 -0.77 16.90 -0.88
CA ALA A 128 -1.76 17.71 -0.19
C ALA A 128 -1.35 19.17 -0.01
N SER A 129 -0.05 19.48 0.03
CA SER A 129 0.44 20.85 0.13
C SER A 129 0.25 21.67 -1.15
N GLY A 130 -0.05 21.02 -2.28
CA GLY A 130 -0.17 21.69 -3.58
C GLY A 130 1.16 22.24 -4.11
N LEU A 131 2.29 21.78 -3.56
CA LEU A 131 3.61 22.18 -4.05
C LEU A 131 3.80 21.73 -5.50
N GLY A 132 4.33 22.63 -6.32
CA GLY A 132 4.77 22.35 -7.68
C GLY A 132 5.89 23.29 -8.06
N PHE A 133 6.78 22.86 -8.95
CA PHE A 133 7.88 23.68 -9.43
C PHE A 133 8.26 23.34 -10.87
N THR A 134 8.98 24.25 -11.51
CA THR A 134 9.53 24.05 -12.86
C THR A 134 11.04 23.90 -12.77
N LEU A 135 11.59 22.85 -13.39
CA LEU A 135 13.04 22.61 -13.44
C LEU A 135 13.45 22.22 -14.85
N GLY A 136 14.34 23.01 -15.47
CA GLY A 136 14.88 22.71 -16.80
C GLY A 136 13.83 22.64 -17.92
N GLY A 137 12.73 23.40 -17.81
CA GLY A 137 11.61 23.38 -18.76
C GLY A 137 10.56 22.28 -18.49
N TRP A 138 10.75 21.47 -17.45
CA TRP A 138 9.79 20.46 -17.01
C TRP A 138 8.95 20.98 -15.85
N GLU A 139 7.63 20.81 -15.95
CA GLU A 139 6.69 21.13 -14.87
C GLU A 139 6.51 19.90 -13.97
N PHE A 140 6.73 20.09 -12.66
CA PHE A 140 6.47 19.10 -11.63
C PHE A 140 5.27 19.56 -10.82
N ASP A 141 4.09 19.11 -11.23
CA ASP A 141 2.85 19.34 -10.49
C ASP A 141 2.77 18.47 -9.21
N PRO A 142 1.82 18.72 -8.30
CA PRO A 142 1.69 17.97 -7.05
C PRO A 142 1.54 16.45 -7.22
N ASN A 143 0.92 15.97 -8.31
CA ASN A 143 0.83 14.52 -8.59
C ASN A 143 2.18 13.96 -9.04
N SER A 144 2.91 14.69 -9.87
CA SER A 144 4.26 14.31 -10.28
C SER A 144 5.20 14.19 -9.07
N LEU A 145 5.15 15.16 -8.15
CA LEU A 145 5.93 15.12 -6.90
C LEU A 145 5.50 13.99 -5.97
N TYR A 146 4.19 13.75 -5.85
CA TYR A 146 3.66 12.61 -5.10
C TYR A 146 4.28 11.28 -5.57
N HIS A 147 4.22 11.03 -6.87
CA HIS A 147 4.73 9.78 -7.43
C HIS A 147 6.25 9.67 -7.30
N LEU A 148 6.98 10.75 -7.52
CA LEU A 148 8.44 10.77 -7.38
C LEU A 148 8.86 10.47 -5.93
N ALA A 149 8.20 11.09 -4.95
CA ALA A 149 8.45 10.85 -3.53
C ALA A 149 8.02 9.45 -3.07
N GLN A 150 7.10 8.80 -3.77
CA GLN A 150 6.61 7.46 -3.44
C GLN A 150 7.57 6.34 -3.89
N ILE A 151 8.36 6.56 -4.95
CA ILE A 151 9.29 5.55 -5.51
C ILE A 151 10.24 4.96 -4.44
N PRO A 152 10.94 5.76 -3.62
CA PRO A 152 11.78 5.23 -2.54
C PRO A 152 11.00 4.34 -1.56
N GLY A 153 9.73 4.68 -1.27
CA GLY A 153 8.86 3.88 -0.40
C GLY A 153 8.57 2.49 -0.96
N LEU A 154 8.42 2.35 -2.27
CA LEU A 154 8.24 1.06 -2.94
C LEU A 154 9.49 0.18 -2.83
N PHE A 155 10.69 0.75 -2.96
CA PHE A 155 11.94 0.02 -2.76
C PHE A 155 12.12 -0.43 -1.31
N LEU A 156 11.77 0.41 -0.34
CA LEU A 156 11.77 0.03 1.08
C LEU A 156 10.79 -1.10 1.36
N LEU A 157 9.60 -1.07 0.76
CA LEU A 157 8.62 -2.14 0.90
C LEU A 157 9.12 -3.45 0.28
N LEU A 158 9.76 -3.39 -0.90
CA LEU A 158 10.38 -4.56 -1.52
C LEU A 158 11.47 -5.16 -0.63
N ALA A 159 12.38 -4.31 -0.11
CA ALA A 159 13.42 -4.74 0.81
C ALA A 159 12.85 -5.33 2.11
N ALA A 160 11.77 -4.76 2.64
CA ALA A 160 11.07 -5.29 3.81
C ALA A 160 10.52 -6.70 3.56
N ILE A 161 9.91 -6.92 2.38
CA ILE A 161 9.37 -8.22 1.98
C ILE A 161 10.50 -9.26 1.84
N GLN A 162 11.58 -8.91 1.14
CA GLN A 162 12.73 -9.80 0.94
C GLN A 162 13.37 -10.20 2.26
N ARG A 163 13.71 -9.21 3.11
CA ARG A 163 14.34 -9.47 4.41
C ARG A 163 13.46 -10.31 5.34
N ARG A 164 12.14 -10.15 5.27
CA ARG A 164 11.21 -10.93 6.09
C ARG A 164 11.08 -12.37 5.60
N GLY A 165 11.16 -12.60 4.29
CA GLY A 165 11.30 -13.93 3.72
C GLY A 165 12.53 -14.65 4.28
N ASP A 166 13.70 -14.00 4.22
CA ASP A 166 14.96 -14.56 4.75
C ASP A 166 14.88 -14.93 6.23
N ILE A 167 14.21 -14.09 7.04
CA ILE A 167 14.02 -14.35 8.48
C ILE A 167 13.13 -15.58 8.69
N ILE A 168 12.03 -15.71 7.93
CA ILE A 168 11.11 -16.84 8.07
C ILE A 168 11.78 -18.15 7.61
N ASP A 169 12.48 -18.12 6.48
CA ASP A 169 13.12 -19.31 5.89
C ASP A 169 14.39 -19.73 6.64
N GLY A 170 15.07 -18.79 7.30
CA GLY A 170 16.25 -19.08 8.13
C GLY A 170 15.95 -19.67 9.52
N GLN A 171 14.72 -19.53 10.02
CA GLN A 171 14.30 -20.03 11.35
C GLN A 171 14.26 -21.58 11.44
N PRO A 172 13.71 -22.31 10.45
CA PRO A 172 13.77 -23.78 10.41
C PRO A 172 15.21 -24.32 10.43
N ALA A 173 16.10 -23.75 9.61
CA ALA A 173 17.49 -24.21 9.49
C ALA A 173 18.28 -24.02 10.80
N ARG A 174 18.11 -22.87 11.48
CA ARG A 174 18.69 -22.64 12.82
C ARG A 174 18.14 -23.59 13.87
N ARG A 175 16.83 -23.89 13.82
CA ARG A 175 16.21 -24.81 14.78
C ARG A 175 16.74 -26.23 14.61
N VAL A 176 16.91 -26.71 13.38
CA VAL A 176 17.52 -28.02 13.08
C VAL A 176 18.99 -28.07 13.51
N ALA A 177 19.77 -27.04 13.21
CA ALA A 177 21.17 -26.95 13.62
C ALA A 177 21.35 -26.94 15.15
N ASN A 178 20.49 -26.20 15.87
CA ASN A 178 20.54 -26.16 17.33
C ASN A 178 20.17 -27.50 17.96
N VAL A 179 19.19 -28.24 17.41
CA VAL A 179 18.83 -29.59 17.89
C VAL A 179 19.97 -30.58 17.65
N ALA A 180 20.64 -30.51 16.49
CA ALA A 180 21.78 -31.36 16.17
C ALA A 180 23.03 -31.04 17.01
N ALA A 181 23.22 -29.79 17.42
CA ALA A 181 24.34 -29.39 18.28
C ALA A 181 24.14 -29.75 19.77
N THR A 182 22.91 -30.11 20.17
CA THR A 182 22.57 -30.53 21.54
C THR A 182 22.48 -32.05 21.72
N ALA A 183 22.76 -32.83 20.67
CA ALA A 183 22.80 -34.30 20.67
C ALA A 183 24.26 -34.80 20.69
#